data_AF-A0A955GXT6-F1
#
_entry.id   AF-A0A955GXT6-F1
#
_cell.length_a   1.000
_cell.length_b   1.000
_cell.length_c   1.000
_cell.angle_alpha   90.00
_cell.angle_beta   90.00
_cell.angle_gamma   90.00
#
_symmetry.space_group_name_H-M   'P 1'
#
loop_
_entity.id
_entity.type
_entity.pdbx_description
1 polymer ?
#
loop_
_entity_poly.entity_id
_entity_poly.type
_entity_poly.pdbx_seq_one_letter_code
_entity_poly.pdbx_strand_id
1 'polypeptide(L)'
;MLTIKKFTFSLLIIIFAFSVFKSAFAITETGVEITQLQEDSITKNSITLSGEYTFENWGLKYPYGLKFVYGEDPDNLNLETENILTEDITPPFTGVRTFTYTITGLTPNTSYFYNIKDTNTEVLGEYMPVTGSFITEALVIGGTVGDTKVNTGGKDISNVGIQIGNNATTINTGTNCVEEDNNEYCFLAPLPGFSDKIDASFGFGDYVNSLITLAIGIAIVLAILMIVIGGVQYMSTDAFSGKQEGRERITNALIGLVIALGAYTILNTISPNLVNFNVSVKTVSFEADPIDFSEPPVLNADNTYAVAVGQQELDGQIYKTGWAWPNDTPDIRSYLESQGIEVTATKGTDADCDYVGEKGCTSVKFDSSISGLVLDKIETLRAACNCTLVVTGGSEFWLHKTHGPGAKAIDFSVTSGLTEYITGSSSFPSSGSCKWYPLPASDFGGKGCALAEHAACGAAAHWHINFDRDPNKSCQSN
;
A
#
# COMPACT_ATOMS: atom_id res chain seq x y z
N MET A 1 36.39 -0.42 -0.99
CA MET A 1 36.80 -0.62 0.43
C MET A 1 37.10 0.69 1.18
N LEU A 2 37.41 1.81 0.51
CA LEU A 2 37.66 3.11 1.16
C LEU A 2 36.39 3.93 1.49
N THR A 3 35.25 3.63 0.85
CA THR A 3 34.00 4.39 0.99
C THR A 3 33.15 3.94 2.19
N ILE A 4 33.24 2.67 2.58
CA ILE A 4 32.47 2.09 3.72
C ILE A 4 33.07 2.50 5.08
N LYS A 5 34.37 2.84 5.13
CA LYS A 5 35.03 3.34 6.36
C LYS A 5 34.73 4.80 6.70
N LYS A 6 34.27 5.61 5.75
CA LYS A 6 33.93 7.02 6.01
C LYS A 6 32.52 7.18 6.59
N PHE A 7 31.58 6.32 6.18
CA PHE A 7 30.21 6.32 6.68
C PHE A 7 30.10 5.87 8.15
N THR A 8 30.95 4.93 8.56
CA THR A 8 31.05 4.46 9.94
C THR A 8 31.72 5.47 10.89
N PHE A 9 32.56 6.37 10.38
CA PHE A 9 33.23 7.39 11.19
C PHE A 9 32.32 8.61 11.48
N SER A 10 31.47 9.01 10.52
CA SER A 10 30.49 10.08 10.73
C SER A 10 29.36 9.68 11.69
N LEU A 11 28.93 8.41 11.66
CA LEU A 11 27.91 7.91 12.60
C LEU A 11 28.46 7.80 14.04
N LEU A 12 29.75 7.48 14.19
CA LEU A 12 30.40 7.38 15.51
C LEU A 12 30.57 8.75 16.18
N ILE A 13 30.79 9.82 15.42
CA ILE A 13 30.91 11.20 15.94
C ILE A 13 29.56 11.73 16.45
N ILE A 14 28.45 11.37 15.81
CA ILE A 14 27.10 11.77 16.23
C ILE A 14 26.72 11.02 17.53
N ILE A 15 27.06 9.73 17.63
CA ILE A 15 26.84 8.94 18.86
C ILE A 15 27.73 9.45 20.01
N PHE A 16 28.98 9.83 19.73
CA PHE A 16 29.89 10.41 20.75
C PHE A 16 29.45 11.83 21.18
N ALA A 17 28.90 12.63 20.27
CA ALA A 17 28.32 13.94 20.61
C ALA A 17 27.10 13.78 21.54
N PHE A 18 26.25 12.78 21.31
CA PHE A 18 25.15 12.45 22.21
C PHE A 18 25.60 11.91 23.57
N SER A 19 26.70 11.14 23.64
CA SER A 19 27.21 10.63 24.93
C SER A 19 27.90 11.69 25.78
N VAL A 20 28.56 12.68 25.16
CA VAL A 20 29.23 13.79 25.87
C VAL A 20 28.21 14.82 26.39
N PHE A 21 27.01 14.89 25.80
CA PHE A 21 25.92 15.72 26.32
C PHE A 21 25.27 15.16 27.60
N LYS A 22 25.29 13.84 27.81
CA LYS A 22 24.75 13.21 29.04
C LYS A 22 25.57 13.48 30.30
N SER A 23 26.88 13.73 30.19
CA SER A 23 27.77 13.86 31.36
C SER A 23 27.88 15.27 31.93
N ALA A 24 27.24 16.27 31.32
CA ALA A 24 27.31 17.68 31.74
C ALA A 24 26.12 18.15 32.63
N PHE A 25 25.09 17.31 32.83
CA PHE A 25 23.90 17.65 33.59
C PHE A 25 23.46 16.44 34.44
N ALA A 26 24.09 16.23 35.59
CA ALA A 26 23.63 15.25 36.57
C ALA A 26 22.59 15.93 37.49
N ILE A 27 21.32 15.88 37.11
CA ILE A 27 20.21 16.06 38.05
C ILE A 27 19.90 14.66 38.57
N THR A 28 19.85 14.47 39.88
CA THR A 28 19.42 13.21 40.49
C THR A 28 17.93 13.01 40.19
N GLU A 29 17.64 12.24 39.15
CA GLU A 29 16.28 11.92 38.72
C GLU A 29 15.66 10.89 39.66
N THR A 30 14.47 11.19 40.17
CA THR A 30 13.65 10.24 40.90
C THR A 30 12.28 10.25 40.24
N GLY A 31 11.98 9.21 39.48
CA GLY A 31 10.80 9.13 38.63
C GLY A 31 10.47 7.69 38.25
N VAL A 32 9.30 7.50 37.64
CA VAL A 32 8.88 6.23 37.06
C VAL A 32 9.21 6.24 35.57
N GLU A 33 10.07 5.33 35.12
CA GLU A 33 10.38 5.13 33.72
C GLU A 33 9.52 4.00 33.16
N ILE A 34 8.75 4.27 32.10
CA ILE A 34 8.02 3.25 31.36
C ILE A 34 8.99 2.59 30.38
N THR A 35 9.27 1.30 30.57
CA THR A 35 10.24 0.56 29.78
C THR A 35 9.62 -0.17 28.60
N GLN A 36 8.34 -0.56 28.71
CA GLN A 36 7.57 -1.15 27.61
C GLN A 36 6.12 -0.69 27.68
N LEU A 37 5.48 -0.56 26.51
CA LEU A 37 4.05 -0.29 26.39
C LEU A 37 3.51 -0.99 25.15
N GLN A 38 2.36 -1.63 25.28
CA GLN A 38 1.70 -2.39 24.23
C GLN A 38 0.18 -2.19 24.27
N GLU A 39 -0.41 -2.19 23.07
CA GLU A 39 -1.86 -2.26 22.86
C GLU A 39 -2.29 -3.73 22.84
N ASP A 40 -3.11 -4.14 23.80
CA ASP A 40 -3.52 -5.55 23.95
C ASP A 40 -4.82 -5.85 23.21
N SER A 41 -5.76 -4.91 23.23
CA SER A 41 -7.05 -5.05 22.53
C SER A 41 -7.70 -3.69 22.32
N ILE A 42 -8.35 -3.55 21.16
CA ILE A 42 -9.13 -2.39 20.78
C ILE A 42 -10.54 -2.86 20.48
N THR A 43 -11.54 -2.13 20.97
CA THR A 43 -12.94 -2.34 20.61
C THR A 43 -13.53 -1.03 20.08
N LYS A 44 -14.80 -1.06 19.68
CA LYS A 44 -15.53 0.14 19.30
C LYS A 44 -15.62 1.24 20.37
N ASN A 45 -15.43 0.94 21.65
CA ASN A 45 -15.62 1.92 22.73
C ASN A 45 -14.59 1.83 23.87
N SER A 46 -13.55 1.03 23.70
CA SER A 46 -12.49 0.87 24.71
C SER A 46 -11.15 0.46 24.09
N ILE A 47 -10.07 0.76 24.80
CA ILE A 47 -8.73 0.20 24.55
C ILE A 47 -8.16 -0.36 25.84
N THR A 48 -7.47 -1.50 25.76
CA THR A 48 -6.68 -2.07 26.85
C THR A 48 -5.20 -1.95 26.53
N LEU A 49 -4.45 -1.34 27.44
CA LEU A 49 -3.02 -1.11 27.35
C LEU A 49 -2.31 -1.86 28.47
N SER A 50 -1.19 -2.51 28.17
CA SER A 50 -0.28 -3.05 29.17
C SER A 50 1.13 -2.50 28.99
N GLY A 51 1.91 -2.48 30.06
CA GLY A 51 3.27 -1.98 30.00
C GLY A 51 4.12 -2.42 31.17
N GLU A 52 5.41 -2.22 31.02
CA GLU A 52 6.41 -2.40 32.06
C GLU A 52 6.93 -1.05 32.53
N TYR A 53 7.22 -0.93 33.82
CA TYR A 53 7.83 0.25 34.40
C TYR A 53 8.90 -0.11 35.42
N THR A 54 9.89 0.76 35.53
CA THR A 54 10.95 0.71 36.53
C THR A 54 10.97 1.99 37.35
N PHE A 55 11.43 1.90 38.58
CA PHE A 55 11.64 3.04 39.46
C PHE A 55 13.01 2.92 40.10
N GLU A 56 13.69 4.05 40.27
CA GLU A 56 14.92 4.14 41.05
C GLU A 56 14.65 5.03 42.27
N ASN A 57 14.75 4.46 43.48
CA ASN A 57 14.47 5.18 44.72
C ASN A 57 15.64 5.03 45.71
N TRP A 58 16.16 6.17 46.18
CA TRP A 58 17.28 6.30 47.10
C TRP A 58 16.85 6.50 48.58
N GLY A 59 15.70 5.95 48.98
CA GLY A 59 15.25 5.90 50.38
C GLY A 59 14.28 7.01 50.81
N LEU A 60 13.63 7.70 49.87
CA LEU A 60 12.56 8.67 50.13
C LEU A 60 11.17 8.04 49.88
N LYS A 61 10.14 8.51 50.60
CA LYS A 61 8.75 8.10 50.36
C LYS A 61 8.24 8.84 49.12
N TYR A 62 8.01 8.13 48.03
CA TYR A 62 7.34 8.65 46.84
C TYR A 62 5.85 8.31 46.93
N PRO A 63 4.93 9.28 47.05
CA PRO A 63 3.52 9.02 46.78
C PRO A 63 3.37 8.73 45.28
N TYR A 64 2.57 7.75 44.86
CA TYR A 64 2.48 7.34 43.43
C TYR A 64 1.15 7.75 42.80
N GLY A 65 1.22 8.15 41.53
CA GLY A 65 0.08 8.11 40.62
C GLY A 65 0.55 8.35 39.20
N LEU A 66 0.40 7.35 38.33
CA LEU A 66 0.46 7.56 36.89
C LEU A 66 -0.98 7.70 36.39
N LYS A 67 -1.21 8.48 35.34
CA LYS A 67 -2.50 8.51 34.65
C LYS A 67 -2.28 8.61 33.15
N PHE A 68 -3.26 8.14 32.38
CA PHE A 68 -3.34 8.45 30.97
C PHE A 68 -4.04 9.79 30.79
N VAL A 69 -3.46 10.65 29.96
CA VAL A 69 -4.11 11.84 29.39
C VAL A 69 -4.33 11.52 27.92
N TYR A 70 -5.53 11.71 27.39
CA TYR A 70 -5.87 11.31 26.02
C TYR A 70 -6.86 12.29 25.38
N GLY A 71 -6.98 12.23 24.06
CA GLY A 71 -7.85 13.13 23.28
C GLY A 71 -7.81 12.82 21.79
N GLU A 72 -8.73 13.41 21.03
CA GLU A 72 -8.82 13.24 19.57
C GLU A 72 -7.84 14.15 18.81
N ASP A 73 -7.31 15.17 19.50
CA ASP A 73 -6.33 16.14 19.00
C ASP A 73 -4.96 15.86 19.65
N PRO A 74 -3.90 15.55 18.86
CA PRO A 74 -2.57 15.26 19.40
C PRO A 74 -1.95 16.45 20.13
N ASP A 75 -2.32 17.69 19.77
CA ASP A 75 -1.80 18.91 20.37
C ASP A 75 -2.59 19.33 21.62
N ASN A 76 -3.74 18.69 21.89
CA ASN A 76 -4.65 19.06 22.97
C ASN A 76 -5.37 17.84 23.60
N LEU A 77 -4.63 17.06 24.39
CA LEU A 77 -5.17 15.94 25.16
C LEU A 77 -5.96 16.45 26.37
N ASN A 78 -7.30 16.39 26.28
CA ASN A 78 -8.21 17.05 27.21
C ASN A 78 -8.98 16.09 28.15
N LEU A 79 -8.78 14.78 28.02
CA LEU A 79 -9.38 13.75 28.89
C LEU A 79 -8.29 13.12 29.76
N GLU A 80 -8.63 12.74 30.98
CA GLU A 80 -7.72 12.08 31.92
C GLU A 80 -8.38 10.84 32.53
N THR A 81 -7.58 9.80 32.78
CA THR A 81 -8.02 8.63 33.54
C THR A 81 -7.87 8.84 35.05
N GLU A 82 -8.44 7.91 35.83
CA GLU A 82 -8.02 7.73 37.21
C GLU A 82 -6.54 7.28 37.28
N ASN A 83 -5.94 7.37 38.47
CA ASN A 83 -4.58 6.92 38.67
C ASN A 83 -4.48 5.41 38.44
N ILE A 84 -3.64 5.01 37.48
CA ILE A 84 -3.43 3.61 37.10
C ILE A 84 -2.52 2.87 38.08
N LEU A 85 -1.73 3.62 38.87
CA LEU A 85 -0.92 3.09 39.98
C LEU A 85 -1.41 3.69 41.30
N THR A 86 -1.73 2.83 42.28
CA THR A 86 -2.29 3.24 43.59
C THR A 86 -1.52 2.68 44.79
N GLU A 87 -0.44 1.93 44.58
CA GLU A 87 0.31 1.28 45.67
C GLU A 87 1.51 2.13 46.15
N ASP A 88 1.61 2.30 47.48
CA ASP A 88 2.79 2.87 48.15
C ASP A 88 3.97 1.86 48.09
N ILE A 89 4.99 2.13 47.27
CA ILE A 89 6.22 1.33 47.26
C ILE A 89 7.14 1.76 48.41
N THR A 90 7.41 0.84 49.34
CA THR A 90 8.31 1.08 50.50
C THR A 90 9.75 0.64 50.20
N PRO A 91 10.81 1.42 50.51
CA PRO A 91 12.20 1.04 50.19
C PRO A 91 12.73 -0.18 50.99
N PRO A 92 13.82 -0.86 50.54
CA PRO A 92 14.56 -0.70 49.29
C PRO A 92 14.17 -1.76 48.24
N PHE A 93 13.79 -1.34 47.03
CA PHE A 93 13.53 -2.26 45.92
C PHE A 93 14.07 -1.73 44.60
N THR A 94 14.61 -2.64 43.80
CA THR A 94 15.00 -2.45 42.40
C THR A 94 14.33 -3.58 41.61
N GLY A 95 13.50 -3.26 40.62
CA GLY A 95 12.89 -4.28 39.77
C GLY A 95 11.83 -3.74 38.83
N VAL A 96 11.63 -4.45 37.72
CA VAL A 96 10.58 -4.19 36.73
C VAL A 96 9.21 -4.58 37.31
N ARG A 97 8.18 -3.82 36.97
CA ARG A 97 6.77 -4.07 37.30
C ARG A 97 5.92 -3.94 36.05
N THR A 98 4.74 -4.55 36.04
CA THR A 98 3.78 -4.45 34.94
C THR A 98 2.51 -3.73 35.39
N PHE A 99 1.83 -3.10 34.45
CA PHE A 99 0.47 -2.60 34.64
C PHE A 99 -0.41 -2.99 33.44
N THR A 100 -1.72 -3.03 33.67
CA THR A 100 -2.73 -3.17 32.62
C THR A 100 -3.87 -2.21 32.95
N TYR A 101 -4.30 -1.41 31.99
CA TYR A 101 -5.38 -0.44 32.17
C TYR A 101 -6.29 -0.38 30.95
N THR A 102 -7.59 -0.18 31.18
CA THR A 102 -8.60 -0.09 30.12
C THR A 102 -9.25 1.28 30.12
N ILE A 103 -9.07 2.04 29.04
CA ILE A 103 -9.80 3.30 28.79
C ILE A 103 -11.14 2.92 28.16
N THR A 104 -12.24 3.44 28.70
CA THR A 104 -13.61 3.12 28.25
C THR A 104 -14.38 4.39 27.91
N GLY A 105 -15.49 4.26 27.18
CA GLY A 105 -16.33 5.39 26.80
C GLY A 105 -15.86 6.13 25.55
N LEU A 106 -15.05 5.46 24.72
CA LEU A 106 -14.51 6.03 23.50
C LEU A 106 -15.55 6.03 22.38
N THR A 107 -15.43 6.98 21.46
CA THR A 107 -16.28 7.06 20.28
C THR A 107 -15.83 6.02 19.25
N PRO A 108 -16.75 5.25 18.63
CA PRO A 108 -16.41 4.30 17.56
C PRO A 108 -15.87 4.98 16.30
N ASN A 109 -14.91 4.33 15.63
CA ASN A 109 -14.24 4.83 14.43
C ASN A 109 -13.59 6.22 14.61
N THR A 110 -12.97 6.45 15.77
CA THR A 110 -12.35 7.72 16.15
C THR A 110 -10.88 7.49 16.53
N SER A 111 -10.01 8.35 16.00
CA SER A 111 -8.59 8.37 16.35
C SER A 111 -8.38 9.06 17.70
N TYR A 112 -7.63 8.43 18.58
CA TYR A 112 -7.23 8.99 19.87
C TYR A 112 -5.71 8.97 20.01
N PHE A 113 -5.20 10.01 20.64
CA PHE A 113 -3.81 10.15 21.07
C PHE A 113 -3.77 10.08 22.60
N TYR A 114 -2.69 9.55 23.16
CA TYR A 114 -2.54 9.49 24.61
C TYR A 114 -1.09 9.68 25.06
N ASN A 115 -0.94 10.22 26.27
CA ASN A 115 0.30 10.39 27.01
C ASN A 115 0.16 9.79 28.41
N ILE A 116 1.24 9.22 28.94
CA ILE A 116 1.31 8.86 30.36
C ILE A 116 1.92 10.03 31.14
N LYS A 117 1.23 10.49 32.18
CA LYS A 117 1.66 11.59 33.04
C LYS A 117 1.88 11.09 34.46
N ASP A 118 3.04 11.44 35.04
CA ASP A 118 3.28 11.32 36.47
C ASP A 118 2.53 12.45 37.20
N THR A 119 1.76 12.08 38.22
CA THR A 119 0.97 13.00 39.03
C THR A 119 1.78 13.65 40.16
N ASN A 120 3.03 13.22 40.35
CA ASN A 120 3.94 13.84 41.31
C ASN A 120 4.49 15.17 40.78
N THR A 121 4.15 16.24 41.48
CA THR A 121 4.55 17.61 41.15
C THR A 121 5.92 18.02 41.73
N GLU A 122 6.61 17.12 42.45
CA GLU A 122 7.89 17.38 43.11
C GLU A 122 9.13 16.94 42.29
N VAL A 123 8.95 16.37 41.09
CA VAL A 123 10.06 15.88 40.24
C VAL A 123 10.61 17.03 39.37
N LEU A 124 11.86 17.43 39.62
CA LEU A 124 12.63 18.35 38.75
C LEU A 124 13.32 17.54 37.65
N GLY A 125 12.58 17.23 36.60
CA GLY A 125 13.06 16.49 35.43
C GLY A 125 11.88 15.91 34.67
N GLU A 126 11.59 16.46 33.49
CA GLU A 126 10.50 16.00 32.64
C GLU A 126 10.97 14.72 31.93
N TYR A 127 10.67 13.56 32.52
CA TYR A 127 10.71 12.32 31.74
C TYR A 127 9.79 12.51 30.54
N MET A 128 10.32 12.30 29.34
CA MET A 128 9.56 12.40 28.10
C MET A 128 8.29 11.55 28.22
N PRO A 129 7.08 12.12 28.04
CA PRO A 129 5.86 11.33 28.12
C PRO A 129 5.91 10.25 27.04
N VAL A 130 5.61 9.01 27.42
CA VAL A 130 5.39 7.96 26.42
C VAL A 130 4.09 8.29 25.69
N THR A 131 4.22 8.62 24.41
CA THR A 131 3.14 9.04 23.53
C THR A 131 2.72 7.90 22.62
N GLY A 132 1.42 7.67 22.44
CA GLY A 132 0.89 6.69 21.49
C GLY A 132 -0.41 7.17 20.83
N SER A 133 -0.86 6.43 19.82
CA SER A 133 -2.10 6.73 19.09
C SER A 133 -2.78 5.45 18.62
N PHE A 134 -4.11 5.40 18.69
CA PHE A 134 -4.91 4.26 18.27
C PHE A 134 -6.23 4.70 17.63
N ILE A 135 -6.88 3.80 16.89
CA ILE A 135 -8.19 4.03 16.25
C ILE A 135 -9.18 2.98 16.77
N THR A 136 -10.32 3.41 17.31
CA THR A 136 -11.38 2.49 17.77
C THR A 136 -12.05 1.78 16.60
N GLU A 137 -12.52 0.56 16.83
CA GLU A 137 -13.25 -0.18 15.80
C GLU A 137 -14.56 0.51 15.40
N ALA A 138 -15.05 0.22 14.19
CA ALA A 138 -16.34 0.72 13.74
C ALA A 138 -17.51 0.15 14.57
N LEU A 139 -18.53 0.98 14.83
CA LEU A 139 -19.77 0.52 15.44
C LEU A 139 -20.56 -0.33 14.43
N VAL A 140 -20.42 -1.64 14.53
CA VAL A 140 -21.28 -2.57 13.78
C VAL A 140 -22.65 -2.67 14.48
N ILE A 141 -23.68 -2.04 13.92
CA ILE A 141 -25.07 -2.25 14.35
C ILE A 141 -25.56 -3.55 13.71
N GLY A 142 -25.43 -4.65 14.45
CA GLY A 142 -25.95 -5.95 14.04
C GLY A 142 -27.49 -5.97 14.12
N GLY A 143 -28.14 -5.79 12.97
CA GLY A 143 -29.53 -6.16 12.77
C GLY A 143 -29.61 -7.15 11.62
N THR A 144 -30.02 -8.39 11.88
CA THR A 144 -30.39 -9.33 10.82
C THR A 144 -31.64 -8.78 10.15
N VAL A 145 -31.52 -8.31 8.91
CA VAL A 145 -32.71 -8.05 8.08
C VAL A 145 -33.27 -9.41 7.69
N GLY A 146 -34.08 -9.99 8.58
CA GLY A 146 -34.90 -11.15 8.24
C GLY A 146 -35.91 -10.73 7.18
N ASP A 147 -36.07 -11.56 6.15
CA ASP A 147 -36.95 -11.40 5.00
C ASP A 147 -38.32 -10.81 5.37
N THR A 148 -38.43 -9.49 5.35
CA THR A 148 -39.73 -8.83 5.44
C THR A 148 -40.30 -8.82 4.05
N LYS A 149 -41.11 -9.84 3.73
CA LYS A 149 -41.96 -9.80 2.53
C LYS A 149 -42.95 -8.64 2.68
N VAL A 150 -42.63 -7.51 2.07
CA VAL A 150 -43.58 -6.41 1.88
C VAL A 150 -44.57 -6.88 0.81
N ASN A 151 -45.84 -7.01 1.19
CA ASN A 151 -46.89 -7.41 0.26
C ASN A 151 -47.30 -6.20 -0.59
N THR A 152 -46.60 -5.98 -1.71
CA THR A 152 -47.02 -5.05 -2.76
C THR A 152 -47.96 -5.78 -3.70
N GLY A 153 -49.25 -5.43 -3.71
CA GLY A 153 -50.30 -6.13 -4.46
C GLY A 153 -50.00 -6.38 -5.94
N GLY A 154 -49.23 -7.44 -6.24
CA GLY A 154 -48.88 -7.91 -7.58
C GLY A 154 -47.86 -7.06 -8.35
N LYS A 155 -46.92 -6.35 -7.71
CA LYS A 155 -45.85 -5.63 -8.42
C LYS A 155 -44.47 -5.95 -7.83
N ASP A 156 -43.62 -6.60 -8.65
CA ASP A 156 -42.21 -6.90 -8.34
C ASP A 156 -41.42 -5.62 -8.01
N ILE A 157 -40.65 -5.68 -6.94
CA ILE A 157 -39.73 -4.63 -6.47
C ILE A 157 -38.36 -5.22 -6.12
N SER A 158 -37.85 -6.11 -6.97
CA SER A 158 -36.50 -6.68 -6.85
C SER A 158 -35.36 -5.67 -7.07
N ASN A 159 -35.64 -4.40 -7.38
CA ASN A 159 -34.64 -3.33 -7.54
C ASN A 159 -35.02 -2.04 -6.81
N VAL A 160 -35.11 -2.09 -5.48
CA VAL A 160 -34.93 -0.86 -4.67
C VAL A 160 -33.54 -0.92 -4.05
N GLY A 161 -32.55 -0.59 -4.86
CA GLY A 161 -31.30 -0.07 -4.33
C GLY A 161 -31.62 1.25 -3.63
N ILE A 162 -31.19 1.41 -2.38
CA ILE A 162 -31.14 2.72 -1.75
C ILE A 162 -30.16 3.54 -2.59
N GLN A 163 -30.68 4.46 -3.39
CA GLN A 163 -29.88 5.49 -4.04
C GLN A 163 -29.74 6.67 -3.08
N ILE A 164 -28.51 6.91 -2.60
CA ILE A 164 -28.15 8.20 -2.01
C ILE A 164 -27.81 9.12 -3.19
N GLY A 165 -28.78 9.93 -3.60
CA GLY A 165 -28.63 10.89 -4.67
C GLY A 165 -28.15 12.27 -4.19
N ASN A 166 -27.20 12.82 -4.92
CA ASN A 166 -27.04 14.24 -5.29
C ASN A 166 -27.20 15.30 -4.18
N ASN A 167 -26.31 15.24 -3.20
CA ASN A 167 -25.52 16.40 -2.77
C ASN A 167 -24.21 15.84 -2.26
N ALA A 168 -23.09 16.31 -2.82
CA ALA A 168 -21.76 15.89 -2.41
C ALA A 168 -21.61 16.13 -0.89
N THR A 169 -21.76 15.07 -0.11
CA THR A 169 -21.15 15.02 1.21
C THR A 169 -19.72 14.62 0.93
N THR A 170 -18.86 15.61 0.70
CA THR A 170 -17.42 15.44 0.88
C THR A 170 -17.26 14.95 2.31
N ILE A 171 -16.97 13.66 2.47
CA ILE A 171 -16.41 13.18 3.73
C ILE A 171 -15.04 13.84 3.77
N ASN A 172 -14.95 14.98 4.46
CA ASN A 172 -13.66 15.49 4.91
C ASN A 172 -13.16 14.49 5.94
N THR A 173 -12.55 13.41 5.45
CA THR A 173 -11.62 12.64 6.24
C THR A 173 -10.54 13.62 6.67
N GLY A 174 -10.37 13.84 7.98
CA GLY A 174 -9.28 14.68 8.51
C GLY A 174 -7.87 14.17 8.17
N THR A 175 -7.76 13.13 7.35
CA THR A 175 -6.54 12.72 6.67
C THR A 175 -6.36 13.56 5.40
N ASN A 176 -5.38 14.46 5.40
CA ASN A 176 -5.07 15.36 4.28
C ASN A 176 -4.57 14.66 3.00
N CYS A 177 -4.57 13.33 2.97
CA CYS A 177 -4.21 12.55 1.79
C CYS A 177 -4.97 11.22 1.79
N VAL A 178 -5.53 10.89 0.62
CA VAL A 178 -6.24 9.64 0.32
C VAL A 178 -5.50 9.02 -0.86
N GLU A 179 -5.12 7.74 -0.74
CA GLU A 179 -4.53 6.98 -1.85
C GLU A 179 -5.68 6.58 -2.77
N GLU A 180 -5.78 7.22 -3.94
CA GLU A 180 -6.89 7.00 -4.87
C GLU A 180 -6.69 5.74 -5.72
N ASP A 181 -5.43 5.28 -5.88
CA ASP A 181 -5.02 4.12 -6.66
C ASP A 181 -3.84 3.37 -5.97
N ASN A 182 -3.61 2.09 -6.32
CA ASN A 182 -2.51 1.24 -5.82
C ASN A 182 -1.09 1.77 -6.14
N ASN A 183 -0.97 2.86 -6.89
CA ASN A 183 0.27 3.49 -7.32
C ASN A 183 0.52 4.83 -6.61
N GLU A 184 -0.38 5.25 -5.72
CA GLU A 184 -0.21 6.41 -4.87
C GLU A 184 0.19 5.97 -3.47
N TYR A 185 1.06 6.76 -2.83
CA TYR A 185 1.46 6.55 -1.45
C TYR A 185 1.37 7.85 -0.67
N CYS A 186 0.61 7.82 0.42
CA CYS A 186 0.46 8.90 1.36
C CYS A 186 1.62 8.87 2.37
N PHE A 187 2.34 9.98 2.52
CA PHE A 187 3.39 10.01 3.52
C PHE A 187 2.79 9.95 4.94
N LEU A 188 3.28 9.03 5.76
CA LEU A 188 2.91 8.95 7.18
C LEU A 188 3.23 10.24 7.95
N ALA A 189 4.25 10.98 7.49
CA ALA A 189 4.63 12.27 8.01
C ALA A 189 5.11 13.16 6.84
N PRO A 190 4.23 14.00 6.26
CA PRO A 190 4.61 14.87 5.16
C PRO A 190 5.66 15.88 5.63
N LEU A 191 6.83 15.83 5.00
CA LEU A 191 7.93 16.74 5.29
C LEU A 191 7.77 18.03 4.48
N PRO A 192 8.17 19.19 5.02
CA PRO A 192 8.16 20.45 4.26
C PRO A 192 8.96 20.34 2.95
N GLY A 193 8.35 20.70 1.83
CA GLY A 193 8.96 20.57 0.50
C GLY A 193 8.72 19.22 -0.20
N PHE A 194 7.94 18.34 0.41
CA PHE A 194 7.36 17.14 -0.21
C PHE A 194 5.85 17.33 -0.34
N SER A 195 5.25 16.74 -1.38
CA SER A 195 3.80 16.65 -1.51
C SER A 195 3.23 15.67 -0.48
N ASP A 196 1.96 15.82 -0.09
CA ASP A 196 1.34 14.93 0.92
C ASP A 196 1.19 13.48 0.42
N LYS A 197 1.15 13.32 -0.90
CA LYS A 197 1.19 12.04 -1.60
C LYS A 197 2.24 12.03 -2.69
N ILE A 198 2.74 10.85 -3.01
CA ILE A 198 3.58 10.60 -4.19
C ILE A 198 2.88 9.56 -5.07
N ASP A 199 3.09 9.66 -6.37
CA ASP A 199 2.62 8.68 -7.35
C ASP A 199 3.83 8.01 -8.04
N ALA A 200 3.55 7.12 -8.99
CA ALA A 200 4.57 6.45 -9.79
C ALA A 200 5.44 7.41 -10.64
N SER A 201 5.09 8.69 -10.76
CA SER A 201 5.88 9.71 -11.45
C SER A 201 6.95 10.36 -10.54
N PHE A 202 6.84 10.21 -9.22
CA PHE A 202 7.81 10.74 -8.25
C PHE A 202 9.08 9.88 -8.22
N GLY A 203 10.11 10.33 -8.92
CA GLY A 203 11.34 9.59 -9.09
C GLY A 203 12.37 9.80 -7.98
N PHE A 204 13.44 9.01 -8.02
CA PHE A 204 14.62 9.22 -7.17
C PHE A 204 15.22 10.63 -7.32
N GLY A 205 15.19 11.18 -8.54
CA GLY A 205 15.64 12.55 -8.80
C GLY A 205 14.85 13.58 -7.99
N ASP A 206 13.52 13.47 -8.00
CA ASP A 206 12.62 14.38 -7.29
C ASP A 206 12.82 14.27 -5.77
N TYR A 207 12.97 13.04 -5.26
CA TYR A 207 13.29 12.81 -3.85
C TYR A 207 14.58 13.52 -3.39
N VAL A 208 15.67 13.35 -4.15
CA VAL A 208 16.97 13.97 -3.81
C VAL A 208 16.90 15.50 -3.91
N ASN A 209 16.20 16.04 -4.91
CA ASN A 209 16.05 17.49 -5.09
C ASN A 209 15.26 18.12 -3.92
N SER A 210 14.16 17.48 -3.50
CA SER A 210 13.39 17.90 -2.33
C SER A 210 14.22 17.80 -1.05
N LEU A 211 15.03 16.74 -0.89
CA LEU A 211 15.91 16.56 0.27
C LEU A 211 17.01 17.63 0.36
N ILE A 212 17.64 18.00 -0.76
CA ILE A 212 18.64 19.08 -0.80
C ILE A 212 18.01 20.41 -0.37
N THR A 213 16.81 20.70 -0.88
CA THR A 213 16.06 21.91 -0.54
C THR A 213 15.71 21.96 0.95
N LEU A 214 15.23 20.83 1.50
CA LEU A 214 14.92 20.69 2.92
C LEU A 214 16.17 20.88 3.80
N ALA A 215 17.31 20.29 3.44
CA ALA A 215 18.55 20.40 4.20
C ALA A 215 19.05 21.85 4.29
N ILE A 216 18.96 22.62 3.18
CA ILE A 216 19.29 24.05 3.17
C ILE A 216 18.31 24.83 4.05
N GLY A 217 17.01 24.52 3.99
CA GLY A 217 16.00 25.11 4.85
C GLY A 217 16.31 24.93 6.35
N ILE A 218 16.62 23.71 6.77
CA ILE A 218 16.99 23.39 8.16
C ILE A 218 18.26 24.13 8.57
N ALA A 219 19.28 24.18 7.70
CA ALA A 219 20.52 24.89 7.97
C ALA A 219 20.29 26.40 8.22
N ILE A 220 19.39 27.04 7.46
CA ILE A 220 19.04 28.45 7.65
C ILE A 220 18.35 28.67 9.00
N VAL A 221 17.36 27.84 9.34
CA VAL A 221 16.62 27.96 10.61
C VAL A 221 17.55 27.79 11.81
N LEU A 222 18.41 26.78 11.79
CA LEU A 222 19.39 26.54 12.86
C LEU A 222 20.42 27.68 12.96
N ALA A 223 20.87 28.22 11.82
CA ALA A 223 21.78 29.37 11.82
C ALA A 223 21.14 30.59 12.49
N ILE A 224 19.87 30.90 12.17
CA ILE A 224 19.13 32.00 12.81
C ILE A 224 19.02 31.78 14.32
N LEU A 225 18.64 30.58 14.76
CA LEU A 225 18.50 30.25 16.18
C LEU A 225 19.82 30.43 16.94
N MET A 226 20.93 29.96 16.37
CA MET A 226 22.27 30.11 16.99
C MET A 226 22.77 31.56 16.99
N ILE A 227 22.44 32.35 15.97
CA ILE A 227 22.72 33.79 15.94
C ILE A 227 21.94 34.52 17.04
N VAL A 228 20.66 34.19 17.24
CA VAL A 228 19.85 34.78 18.32
C VAL A 228 20.43 34.44 19.69
N ILE A 229 20.73 33.17 19.95
CA ILE A 229 21.31 32.73 21.24
C ILE A 229 22.66 33.40 21.47
N GLY A 230 23.54 33.42 20.46
CA GLY A 230 24.85 34.07 20.57
C GLY A 230 24.74 35.59 20.73
N GLY A 231 23.74 36.23 20.10
CA GLY A 231 23.45 37.65 20.22
C GLY A 231 22.97 38.03 21.62
N VAL A 232 22.02 37.26 22.16
CA VAL A 232 21.55 37.44 23.55
C VAL A 232 22.70 37.24 24.52
N GLN A 233 23.48 36.16 24.37
CA GLN A 233 24.66 35.89 25.22
C GLN A 233 25.68 37.03 25.17
N TYR A 234 25.93 37.59 23.98
CA TYR A 234 26.85 38.72 23.82
C TYR A 234 26.35 40.00 24.53
N MET A 235 25.04 40.25 24.51
CA MET A 235 24.43 41.44 25.11
C MET A 235 24.22 41.31 26.62
N SER A 236 24.00 40.09 27.14
CA SER A 236 23.60 39.85 28.52
C SER A 236 24.76 39.64 29.50
N THR A 237 25.99 39.48 29.00
CA THR A 237 27.18 39.22 29.83
C THR A 237 28.15 40.39 29.82
N ASP A 238 28.62 40.79 31.00
CA ASP A 238 29.70 41.78 31.15
C ASP A 238 31.10 41.12 31.21
N ALA A 239 31.15 39.80 31.39
CA ALA A 239 32.39 39.05 31.41
C ALA A 239 32.99 38.96 29.99
N PHE A 240 34.30 39.22 29.88
CA PHE A 240 35.02 39.16 28.60
C PHE A 240 34.89 37.78 27.93
N SER A 241 34.94 36.70 28.72
CA SER A 241 34.79 35.32 28.22
C SER A 241 33.41 35.06 27.60
N GLY A 242 32.32 35.48 28.27
CA GLY A 242 30.97 35.30 27.74
C GLY A 242 30.72 36.08 26.45
N LYS A 243 31.32 37.27 26.32
CA LYS A 243 31.27 38.06 25.07
C LYS A 243 32.04 37.38 23.95
N GLN A 244 33.18 36.77 24.26
CA GLN A 244 33.94 35.99 23.29
C GLN A 244 33.16 34.76 22.82
N GLU A 245 32.58 33.99 23.74
CA GLU A 245 31.76 32.81 23.42
C GLU A 245 30.52 33.16 22.57
N GLY A 246 29.81 34.25 22.91
CA GLY A 246 28.68 34.73 22.11
C GLY A 246 29.08 35.09 20.68
N ARG A 247 30.22 35.78 20.52
CA ARG A 247 30.79 36.09 19.19
C ARG A 247 31.21 34.84 18.43
N GLU A 248 31.85 33.89 19.09
CA GLU A 248 32.25 32.62 18.48
C GLU A 248 31.03 31.84 17.99
N ARG A 249 29.96 31.76 18.80
CA ARG A 249 28.70 31.11 18.41
C ARG A 249 28.06 31.74 17.17
N ILE A 250 27.98 33.08 17.11
CA ILE A 250 27.49 33.81 15.92
C ILE A 250 28.40 33.51 14.71
N THR A 251 29.72 33.58 14.89
CA THR A 251 30.68 33.39 13.80
C THR A 251 30.61 31.96 13.25
N ASN A 252 30.51 30.96 14.11
CA ASN A 252 30.39 29.56 13.73
C ASN A 252 29.07 29.29 12.98
N ALA A 253 27.96 29.90 13.41
CA ALA A 253 26.68 29.80 12.70
C ALA A 253 26.76 30.40 11.29
N LEU A 254 27.40 31.56 11.14
CA LEU A 254 27.61 32.21 9.84
C LEU A 254 28.54 31.39 8.94
N ILE A 255 29.64 30.86 9.46
CA ILE A 255 30.56 30.00 8.70
C ILE A 255 29.84 28.74 8.22
N GLY A 256 29.06 28.08 9.10
CA GLY A 256 28.28 26.90 8.73
C GLY A 256 27.27 27.20 7.60
N LEU A 257 26.57 28.33 7.69
CA LEU A 257 25.64 28.76 6.65
C LEU A 257 26.34 29.07 5.32
N VAL A 258 27.48 29.77 5.37
CA VAL A 258 28.29 30.08 4.18
C VAL A 258 28.80 28.81 3.51
N ILE A 259 29.21 27.80 4.29
CA ILE A 259 29.63 26.50 3.74
C ILE A 259 28.46 25.79 3.06
N ALA A 260 27.27 25.76 3.68
CA ALA A 260 26.09 25.12 3.12
C ALA A 260 25.66 25.78 1.79
N LEU A 261 25.50 27.11 1.78
CA LEU A 261 25.14 27.87 0.58
C LEU A 261 26.27 27.86 -0.46
N GLY A 262 27.52 27.91 -0.03
CA GLY A 262 28.69 27.83 -0.88
C GLY A 262 28.77 26.49 -1.61
N ALA A 263 28.52 25.38 -0.92
CA ALA A 263 28.44 24.06 -1.54
C ALA A 263 27.35 24.02 -2.62
N TYR A 264 26.13 24.45 -2.31
CA TYR A 264 25.05 24.54 -3.30
C TYR A 264 25.44 25.40 -4.50
N THR A 265 26.02 26.58 -4.26
CA THR A 265 26.42 27.52 -5.31
C THR A 265 27.50 26.95 -6.21
N ILE A 266 28.51 26.28 -5.64
CA ILE A 266 29.59 25.62 -6.41
C ILE A 266 29.00 24.51 -7.28
N LEU A 267 28.19 23.62 -6.70
CA LEU A 267 27.57 22.52 -7.46
C LEU A 267 26.70 23.07 -8.60
N ASN A 268 25.85 24.06 -8.30
CA ASN A 268 24.97 24.70 -9.29
C ASN A 268 25.74 25.45 -10.39
N THR A 269 26.91 26.03 -10.06
CA THR A 269 27.77 26.73 -11.04
C THR A 269 28.50 25.76 -11.96
N ILE A 270 28.99 24.63 -11.42
CA ILE A 270 29.66 23.59 -12.23
C ILE A 270 28.66 22.94 -13.17
N SER A 271 27.50 22.55 -12.64
CA SER A 271 26.39 22.04 -13.44
C SER A 271 25.10 22.08 -12.64
N PRO A 272 24.04 22.74 -13.14
CA PRO A 272 22.75 22.75 -12.47
C PRO A 272 22.14 21.35 -12.32
N ASN A 273 22.60 20.37 -13.10
CA ASN A 273 22.16 18.97 -13.01
C ASN A 273 22.70 18.23 -11.78
N LEU A 274 23.65 18.82 -11.03
CA LEU A 274 24.16 18.25 -9.77
C LEU A 274 23.34 18.66 -8.55
N VAL A 275 22.45 19.63 -8.71
CA VAL A 275 21.49 20.06 -7.68
C VAL A 275 20.04 19.83 -8.11
N ASN A 276 19.79 19.70 -9.42
CA ASN A 276 18.54 19.27 -10.02
C ASN A 276 18.76 17.91 -10.71
N PHE A 277 18.73 16.84 -9.92
CA PHE A 277 18.81 15.48 -10.42
C PHE A 277 17.53 15.13 -11.18
N ASN A 278 17.65 14.97 -12.49
CA ASN A 278 16.59 14.40 -13.32
C ASN A 278 17.07 13.05 -13.84
N VAL A 279 16.84 12.01 -13.03
CA VAL A 279 17.17 10.62 -13.37
C VAL A 279 15.88 9.86 -13.56
N SER A 280 15.43 9.77 -14.82
CA SER A 280 14.37 8.83 -15.20
C SER A 280 14.99 7.43 -15.27
N VAL A 281 14.85 6.66 -14.18
CA VAL A 281 15.16 5.23 -14.22
C VAL A 281 14.08 4.58 -15.08
N LYS A 282 14.45 4.08 -16.26
CA LYS A 282 13.55 3.24 -17.04
C LYS A 282 13.26 2.01 -16.19
N THR A 283 12.04 1.89 -15.69
CA THR A 283 11.58 0.70 -14.97
C THR A 283 11.78 -0.48 -15.90
N VAL A 284 12.78 -1.31 -15.58
CA VAL A 284 12.89 -2.62 -16.18
C VAL A 284 11.92 -3.47 -15.38
N SER A 285 10.73 -3.65 -15.93
CA SER A 285 9.86 -4.74 -15.54
C SER A 285 10.66 -6.02 -15.79
N PHE A 286 11.23 -6.57 -14.73
CA PHE A 286 11.51 -7.99 -14.74
C PHE A 286 10.13 -8.63 -14.68
N GLU A 287 9.61 -9.08 -15.82
CA GLU A 287 8.77 -10.26 -15.78
C GLU A 287 9.64 -11.27 -15.04
N ALA A 288 9.27 -11.61 -13.80
CA ALA A 288 9.76 -12.84 -13.22
C ALA A 288 9.54 -13.90 -14.28
N ASP A 289 10.58 -14.65 -14.67
CA ASP A 289 10.41 -15.78 -15.58
C ASP A 289 9.17 -16.52 -15.07
N PRO A 290 8.10 -16.65 -15.90
CA PRO A 290 6.88 -17.28 -15.45
C PRO A 290 7.29 -18.64 -14.89
N ILE A 291 6.80 -18.99 -13.69
CA ILE A 291 6.99 -20.32 -13.13
C ILE A 291 6.62 -21.30 -14.25
N ASP A 292 7.62 -22.05 -14.74
CA ASP A 292 7.45 -23.01 -15.82
C ASP A 292 6.60 -24.18 -15.31
N PHE A 293 5.28 -24.02 -15.42
CA PHE A 293 4.35 -25.12 -15.30
C PHE A 293 4.40 -25.88 -16.62
N SER A 294 5.45 -26.66 -16.87
CA SER A 294 5.65 -27.37 -18.14
C SER A 294 4.61 -28.48 -18.39
N GLU A 295 3.63 -28.70 -17.51
CA GLU A 295 2.56 -29.68 -17.67
C GLU A 295 1.18 -29.10 -17.33
N PRO A 296 0.12 -29.37 -18.12
CA PRO A 296 -1.25 -29.04 -17.72
C PRO A 296 -1.58 -29.75 -16.39
N PRO A 297 -2.36 -29.14 -15.50
CA PRO A 297 -2.62 -29.72 -14.20
C PRO A 297 -3.37 -31.06 -14.35
N VAL A 298 -2.79 -32.12 -13.78
CA VAL A 298 -3.33 -33.48 -13.90
C VAL A 298 -4.70 -33.54 -13.24
N LEU A 299 -5.70 -34.07 -13.94
CA LEU A 299 -7.04 -34.31 -13.39
C LEU A 299 -7.09 -35.67 -12.71
N ASN A 300 -7.63 -35.68 -11.49
CA ASN A 300 -8.08 -36.90 -10.82
C ASN A 300 -9.34 -37.46 -11.51
N ALA A 301 -9.61 -38.76 -11.31
CA ALA A 301 -10.77 -39.44 -11.86
C ALA A 301 -12.12 -38.87 -11.38
N ASP A 302 -12.12 -38.13 -10.26
CA ASP A 302 -13.27 -37.42 -9.70
C ASP A 302 -13.40 -35.97 -10.22
N ASN A 303 -12.66 -35.62 -11.27
CA ASN A 303 -12.56 -34.27 -11.81
C ASN A 303 -12.00 -33.22 -10.84
N THR A 304 -11.25 -33.58 -9.80
CA THR A 304 -10.45 -32.61 -9.02
C THR A 304 -9.03 -32.47 -9.61
N TYR A 305 -8.30 -31.40 -9.28
CA TYR A 305 -6.90 -31.24 -9.69
C TYR A 305 -5.97 -32.03 -8.75
N ALA A 306 -5.12 -32.89 -9.31
CA ALA A 306 -4.23 -33.81 -8.57
C ALA A 306 -3.04 -33.10 -7.90
N VAL A 307 -2.74 -31.88 -8.32
CA VAL A 307 -1.65 -31.02 -7.82
C VAL A 307 -2.22 -29.62 -7.61
N ALA A 308 -1.71 -28.89 -6.61
CA ALA A 308 -2.00 -27.47 -6.45
C ALA A 308 -1.71 -26.75 -7.77
N VAL A 309 -2.75 -26.20 -8.39
CA VAL A 309 -2.62 -25.30 -9.53
C VAL A 309 -1.83 -24.10 -9.03
N GLY A 310 -0.89 -23.62 -9.85
CA GLY A 310 0.07 -22.58 -9.48
C GLY A 310 -0.55 -21.36 -8.81
N GLN A 311 0.27 -20.47 -8.27
CA GLN A 311 -0.20 -19.19 -7.75
C GLN A 311 -0.03 -18.11 -8.82
N GLN A 312 -1.05 -17.27 -8.98
CA GLN A 312 -1.03 -16.10 -9.88
C GLN A 312 -1.33 -14.85 -9.08
N GLU A 313 -0.74 -13.73 -9.51
CA GLU A 313 -1.03 -12.40 -8.98
C GLU A 313 -2.12 -11.72 -9.82
N LEU A 314 -3.06 -11.05 -9.15
CA LEU A 314 -4.09 -10.22 -9.75
C LEU A 314 -4.19 -8.96 -8.89
N ASP A 315 -3.93 -7.80 -9.48
CA ASP A 315 -4.00 -6.50 -8.80
C ASP A 315 -3.17 -6.44 -7.50
N GLY A 316 -1.98 -7.07 -7.48
CA GLY A 316 -1.11 -7.13 -6.31
C GLY A 316 -1.46 -8.22 -5.29
N GLN A 317 -2.54 -8.97 -5.50
CA GLN A 317 -2.97 -10.05 -4.61
C GLN A 317 -2.66 -11.44 -5.20
N ILE A 318 -2.11 -12.33 -4.36
CA ILE A 318 -1.83 -13.72 -4.75
C ILE A 318 -3.07 -14.61 -4.55
N TYR A 319 -3.44 -15.32 -5.61
CA TYR A 319 -4.52 -16.31 -5.64
C TYR A 319 -3.98 -17.74 -5.76
N LYS A 320 -4.52 -18.65 -4.96
CA LYS A 320 -4.07 -20.05 -4.83
C LYS A 320 -5.24 -21.01 -4.95
N THR A 321 -4.96 -22.27 -5.29
CA THR A 321 -5.99 -23.31 -5.40
C THR A 321 -6.91 -23.35 -4.18
N GLY A 322 -8.23 -23.41 -4.42
CA GLY A 322 -9.26 -23.46 -3.40
C GLY A 322 -9.60 -22.11 -2.74
N TRP A 323 -8.94 -21.02 -3.13
CA TRP A 323 -9.27 -19.68 -2.63
C TRP A 323 -10.40 -19.08 -3.47
N ALA A 324 -11.22 -18.24 -2.83
CA ALA A 324 -12.27 -17.50 -3.52
C ALA A 324 -11.68 -16.69 -4.67
N TRP A 325 -12.30 -16.80 -5.84
CA TRP A 325 -11.94 -16.04 -7.03
C TRP A 325 -12.81 -14.78 -7.09
N PRO A 326 -12.23 -13.61 -7.39
CA PRO A 326 -12.98 -12.37 -7.47
C PRO A 326 -13.97 -12.43 -8.64
N ASN A 327 -15.20 -12.02 -8.35
CA ASN A 327 -16.26 -12.03 -9.34
C ASN A 327 -15.97 -11.01 -10.45
N ASP A 328 -16.25 -11.38 -11.71
CA ASP A 328 -16.11 -10.51 -12.89
C ASP A 328 -17.38 -9.70 -13.21
N THR A 329 -18.43 -9.89 -12.42
CA THR A 329 -19.71 -9.19 -12.45
C THR A 329 -19.78 -8.16 -11.30
N PRO A 330 -20.27 -6.93 -11.53
CA PRO A 330 -21.01 -6.44 -12.70
C PRO A 330 -20.14 -5.78 -13.77
N ASP A 331 -18.82 -5.77 -13.65
CA ASP A 331 -17.99 -4.82 -14.40
C ASP A 331 -17.63 -5.29 -15.81
N ILE A 332 -16.98 -6.45 -15.94
CA ILE A 332 -16.39 -6.89 -17.22
C ILE A 332 -17.39 -7.71 -18.02
N ARG A 333 -18.06 -8.65 -17.37
CA ARG A 333 -19.04 -9.53 -18.02
C ARG A 333 -20.21 -8.75 -18.61
N SER A 334 -20.80 -7.83 -17.82
CA SER A 334 -21.89 -6.98 -18.31
C SER A 334 -21.46 -6.08 -19.46
N TYR A 335 -20.20 -5.64 -19.48
CA TYR A 335 -19.65 -4.87 -20.61
C TYR A 335 -19.64 -5.72 -21.88
N LEU A 336 -19.09 -6.94 -21.83
CA LEU A 336 -19.06 -7.85 -22.98
C LEU A 336 -20.47 -8.17 -23.48
N GLU A 337 -21.41 -8.45 -22.58
CA GLU A 337 -22.81 -8.69 -22.91
C GLU A 337 -23.45 -7.46 -23.58
N SER A 338 -23.14 -6.24 -23.12
CA SER A 338 -23.61 -5.00 -23.76
C SER A 338 -23.10 -4.81 -25.18
N GLN A 339 -21.92 -5.37 -25.51
CA GLN A 339 -21.34 -5.40 -26.84
C GLN A 339 -21.82 -6.59 -27.68
N GLY A 340 -22.75 -7.40 -27.16
CA GLY A 340 -23.27 -8.59 -27.82
C GLY A 340 -22.25 -9.71 -27.93
N ILE A 341 -21.34 -9.81 -26.95
CA ILE A 341 -20.37 -10.89 -26.79
C ILE A 341 -20.83 -11.75 -25.61
N GLU A 342 -21.08 -13.02 -25.86
CA GLU A 342 -21.54 -13.95 -24.83
C GLU A 342 -20.34 -14.56 -24.10
N VAL A 343 -20.45 -14.77 -22.79
CA VAL A 343 -19.48 -15.55 -22.00
C VAL A 343 -20.20 -16.78 -21.47
N THR A 344 -19.71 -17.97 -21.84
CA THR A 344 -20.41 -19.23 -21.56
C THR A 344 -19.70 -20.06 -20.53
N ALA A 345 -20.45 -20.93 -19.85
CA ALA A 345 -19.94 -21.89 -18.90
C ALA A 345 -20.69 -23.21 -19.03
N THR A 346 -20.07 -24.29 -18.57
CA THR A 346 -20.70 -25.61 -18.50
C THR A 346 -21.25 -25.93 -17.10
N LYS A 347 -20.92 -25.14 -16.06
CA LYS A 347 -21.35 -25.37 -14.67
C LYS A 347 -22.78 -24.92 -14.33
N GLY A 348 -23.48 -24.18 -15.20
CA GLY A 348 -24.87 -23.78 -14.96
C GLY A 348 -25.27 -22.45 -15.60
N THR A 349 -26.22 -21.75 -14.98
CA THR A 349 -26.69 -20.40 -15.40
C THR A 349 -25.75 -19.28 -14.99
N ASP A 350 -24.86 -19.53 -14.03
CA ASP A 350 -23.77 -18.63 -13.68
C ASP A 350 -22.52 -19.06 -14.45
N ALA A 351 -21.94 -18.10 -15.18
CA ALA A 351 -20.82 -18.35 -16.04
C ALA A 351 -19.47 -17.91 -15.46
N ASP A 352 -19.43 -17.27 -14.30
CA ASP A 352 -18.17 -16.87 -13.64
C ASP A 352 -17.64 -17.95 -12.68
N CYS A 353 -16.37 -17.86 -12.31
CA CYS A 353 -15.71 -18.76 -11.37
C CYS A 353 -15.77 -18.25 -9.93
N ASP A 354 -16.16 -19.11 -8.99
CA ASP A 354 -16.29 -18.82 -7.56
C ASP A 354 -14.97 -19.01 -6.80
N TYR A 355 -14.11 -19.92 -7.26
CA TYR A 355 -12.83 -20.22 -6.63
C TYR A 355 -11.77 -20.74 -7.62
N VAL A 356 -10.50 -20.57 -7.26
CA VAL A 356 -9.37 -21.06 -8.06
C VAL A 356 -9.36 -22.58 -8.08
N GLY A 357 -9.39 -23.16 -9.28
CA GLY A 357 -9.52 -24.61 -9.46
C GLY A 357 -10.96 -25.07 -9.68
N GLU A 358 -11.92 -24.16 -9.80
CA GLU A 358 -13.27 -24.52 -10.22
C GLU A 358 -13.32 -24.93 -11.69
N LYS A 359 -14.20 -25.89 -12.02
CA LYS A 359 -14.38 -26.39 -13.37
C LYS A 359 -15.69 -25.94 -13.99
N GLY A 360 -15.65 -25.80 -15.31
CA GLY A 360 -16.82 -25.52 -16.11
C GLY A 360 -17.36 -24.10 -15.95
N CYS A 361 -16.61 -23.21 -15.32
CA CYS A 361 -16.82 -21.77 -15.34
C CYS A 361 -15.88 -21.11 -16.37
N THR A 362 -16.17 -19.86 -16.72
CA THR A 362 -15.30 -19.03 -17.54
C THR A 362 -15.21 -17.66 -16.90
N SER A 363 -14.06 -17.31 -16.33
CA SER A 363 -13.84 -16.00 -15.73
C SER A 363 -13.20 -15.05 -16.72
N VAL A 364 -13.67 -13.81 -16.76
CA VAL A 364 -13.07 -12.72 -17.53
C VAL A 364 -12.47 -11.64 -16.63
N LYS A 365 -12.14 -11.99 -15.38
CA LYS A 365 -11.46 -11.10 -14.43
C LYS A 365 -9.96 -11.00 -14.73
N PHE A 366 -9.58 -9.97 -15.48
CA PHE A 366 -8.17 -9.65 -15.76
C PHE A 366 -7.62 -8.62 -14.78
N ASP A 367 -6.29 -8.53 -14.73
CA ASP A 367 -5.57 -7.49 -14.00
C ASP A 367 -5.95 -6.11 -14.55
N SER A 368 -6.17 -5.16 -13.64
CA SER A 368 -6.58 -3.79 -13.94
C SER A 368 -5.65 -3.11 -14.94
N SER A 369 -4.35 -3.43 -14.93
CA SER A 369 -3.35 -2.87 -15.85
C SER A 369 -3.53 -3.31 -17.31
N ILE A 370 -4.21 -4.44 -17.56
CA ILE A 370 -4.41 -4.97 -18.92
C ILE A 370 -5.88 -5.14 -19.32
N SER A 371 -6.81 -5.13 -18.37
CA SER A 371 -8.23 -5.42 -18.63
C SER A 371 -8.80 -4.53 -19.74
N GLY A 372 -8.55 -3.22 -19.70
CA GLY A 372 -8.99 -2.29 -20.74
C GLY A 372 -8.40 -2.60 -22.13
N LEU A 373 -7.15 -3.03 -22.21
CA LEU A 373 -6.50 -3.42 -23.46
C LEU A 373 -7.11 -4.72 -24.03
N VAL A 374 -7.39 -5.68 -23.16
CA VAL A 374 -8.01 -6.94 -23.55
C VAL A 374 -9.41 -6.69 -24.11
N LEU A 375 -10.23 -5.89 -23.40
CA LEU A 375 -11.59 -5.56 -23.84
C LEU A 375 -11.63 -4.80 -25.17
N ASP A 376 -10.75 -3.79 -25.35
CA ASP A 376 -10.60 -3.08 -26.63
C ASP A 376 -10.30 -4.03 -27.80
N LYS A 377 -9.49 -5.06 -27.56
CA LYS A 377 -9.13 -6.05 -28.59
C LYS A 377 -10.26 -7.00 -28.92
N ILE A 378 -11.06 -7.42 -27.93
CA ILE A 378 -12.26 -8.23 -28.18
C ILE A 378 -13.29 -7.41 -28.96
N GLU A 379 -13.49 -6.14 -28.60
CA GLU A 379 -14.40 -5.23 -29.30
C GLU A 379 -13.93 -5.01 -30.75
N THR A 380 -12.64 -4.76 -30.94
CA THR A 380 -12.02 -4.68 -32.28
C THR A 380 -12.29 -5.95 -33.08
N LEU A 381 -12.09 -7.14 -32.47
CA LEU A 381 -12.36 -8.42 -33.12
C LEU A 381 -13.84 -8.54 -33.52
N ARG A 382 -14.76 -8.19 -32.61
CA ARG A 382 -16.21 -8.26 -32.82
C ARG A 382 -16.66 -7.35 -33.96
N ALA A 383 -16.11 -6.14 -34.01
CA ALA A 383 -16.39 -5.14 -35.03
C ALA A 383 -15.82 -5.55 -36.40
N ALA A 384 -14.57 -6.03 -36.42
CA ALA A 384 -13.88 -6.39 -37.66
C ALA A 384 -14.44 -7.66 -38.31
N CYS A 385 -14.74 -8.70 -37.52
CA CYS A 385 -15.34 -9.92 -38.06
C CYS A 385 -16.85 -9.77 -38.36
N ASN A 386 -17.51 -8.79 -37.74
CA ASN A 386 -18.96 -8.63 -37.74
C ASN A 386 -19.72 -9.95 -37.49
N CYS A 387 -19.21 -10.74 -36.54
CA CYS A 387 -19.61 -12.12 -36.29
C CYS A 387 -20.01 -12.33 -34.83
N THR A 388 -20.77 -13.39 -34.55
CA THR A 388 -21.03 -13.78 -33.15
C THR A 388 -19.74 -14.29 -32.51
N LEU A 389 -19.39 -13.69 -31.37
CA LEU A 389 -18.30 -14.13 -30.52
C LEU A 389 -18.87 -14.69 -29.22
N VAL A 390 -18.34 -15.84 -28.82
CA VAL A 390 -18.69 -16.50 -27.57
C VAL A 390 -17.39 -16.86 -26.86
N VAL A 391 -17.13 -16.26 -25.71
CA VAL A 391 -15.97 -16.54 -24.86
C VAL A 391 -16.21 -17.84 -24.09
N THR A 392 -15.21 -18.71 -24.12
CA THR A 392 -15.23 -20.04 -23.47
C THR A 392 -14.07 -20.24 -22.49
N GLY A 393 -13.14 -19.29 -22.44
CA GLY A 393 -11.99 -19.29 -21.52
C GLY A 393 -11.34 -17.90 -21.51
N GLY A 394 -10.96 -17.42 -20.34
CA GLY A 394 -10.45 -16.08 -20.08
C GLY A 394 -9.29 -16.10 -19.09
N SER A 395 -9.50 -15.62 -17.87
CA SER A 395 -8.45 -15.47 -16.86
C SER A 395 -8.22 -16.72 -15.98
N GLU A 396 -8.85 -17.85 -16.30
CA GLU A 396 -8.80 -19.07 -15.49
C GLU A 396 -7.48 -19.82 -15.70
N PHE A 397 -6.40 -19.31 -15.10
CA PHE A 397 -5.05 -19.87 -15.22
C PHE A 397 -4.92 -21.34 -14.76
N TRP A 398 -5.89 -21.83 -13.99
CA TRP A 398 -5.92 -23.19 -13.48
C TRP A 398 -6.51 -24.21 -14.47
N LEU A 399 -7.12 -23.77 -15.57
CA LEU A 399 -7.60 -24.66 -16.63
C LEU A 399 -6.46 -25.01 -17.59
N HIS A 400 -5.58 -24.05 -17.92
CA HIS A 400 -4.39 -24.24 -18.77
C HIS A 400 -3.43 -23.04 -18.72
N LYS A 401 -2.18 -23.28 -19.11
CA LYS A 401 -1.03 -22.37 -18.93
C LYS A 401 -1.08 -21.09 -19.74
N THR A 402 -1.84 -21.08 -20.82
CA THR A 402 -1.88 -19.97 -21.77
C THR A 402 -2.84 -18.87 -21.30
N HIS A 403 -3.54 -19.10 -20.18
CA HIS A 403 -4.55 -18.21 -19.62
C HIS A 403 -4.14 -17.71 -18.24
N GLY A 404 -4.72 -16.58 -17.86
CA GLY A 404 -4.51 -15.98 -16.55
C GLY A 404 -4.89 -14.51 -16.49
N PRO A 405 -4.96 -13.94 -15.29
CA PRO A 405 -5.34 -12.54 -15.09
C PRO A 405 -4.38 -11.55 -15.77
N GLY A 406 -3.11 -11.91 -15.92
CA GLY A 406 -2.10 -11.13 -16.66
C GLY A 406 -1.94 -11.52 -18.14
N ALA A 407 -2.72 -12.47 -18.65
CA ALA A 407 -2.61 -12.94 -20.03
C ALA A 407 -3.52 -12.12 -20.95
N LYS A 408 -2.99 -11.73 -22.12
CA LYS A 408 -3.77 -11.10 -23.21
C LYS A 408 -4.34 -12.16 -24.16
N ALA A 409 -4.74 -13.31 -23.61
CA ALA A 409 -5.19 -14.48 -24.33
C ALA A 409 -6.58 -14.92 -23.88
N ILE A 410 -7.42 -15.31 -24.84
CA ILE A 410 -8.83 -15.66 -24.65
C ILE A 410 -9.22 -16.78 -25.60
N ASP A 411 -10.05 -17.69 -25.11
CA ASP A 411 -10.65 -18.75 -25.89
C ASP A 411 -12.04 -18.36 -26.37
N PHE A 412 -12.27 -18.59 -27.65
CA PHE A 412 -13.55 -18.37 -28.30
C PHE A 412 -14.10 -19.66 -28.87
N SER A 413 -15.43 -19.83 -28.80
CA SER A 413 -16.12 -20.89 -29.50
C SER A 413 -15.88 -20.83 -31.01
N VAL A 414 -15.90 -22.00 -31.64
CA VAL A 414 -15.86 -22.10 -33.10
C VAL A 414 -17.17 -21.59 -33.71
N THR A 415 -17.13 -20.40 -34.29
CA THR A 415 -18.21 -19.87 -35.12
C THR A 415 -17.74 -19.73 -36.57
N SER A 416 -18.66 -19.86 -37.54
CA SER A 416 -18.32 -19.76 -38.97
C SER A 416 -17.75 -18.39 -39.31
N GLY A 417 -18.33 -17.32 -38.77
CA GLY A 417 -17.89 -15.94 -39.03
C GLY A 417 -16.50 -15.64 -38.45
N LEU A 418 -16.21 -16.08 -37.22
CA LEU A 418 -14.86 -15.92 -36.64
C LEU A 418 -13.82 -16.72 -37.42
N THR A 419 -14.17 -17.95 -37.80
CA THR A 419 -13.30 -18.83 -38.59
C THR A 419 -12.99 -18.23 -39.96
N GLU A 420 -14.00 -17.67 -40.63
CA GLU A 420 -13.83 -17.00 -41.93
C GLU A 420 -12.96 -15.75 -41.80
N TYR A 421 -13.16 -14.94 -40.76
CA TYR A 421 -12.34 -13.76 -40.50
C TYR A 421 -10.86 -14.11 -40.27
N ILE A 422 -10.57 -15.15 -39.50
CA ILE A 422 -9.19 -15.55 -39.16
C ILE A 422 -8.51 -16.28 -40.33
N THR A 423 -9.22 -17.16 -41.02
CA THR A 423 -8.61 -18.12 -41.98
C THR A 423 -8.91 -17.81 -43.44
N GLY A 424 -9.90 -16.96 -43.73
CA GLY A 424 -10.48 -16.80 -45.05
C GLY A 424 -11.40 -17.95 -45.49
N SER A 425 -11.71 -18.89 -44.60
CA SER A 425 -12.61 -20.03 -44.85
C SER A 425 -13.63 -20.18 -43.73
N SER A 426 -14.88 -20.51 -44.06
CA SER A 426 -15.92 -20.79 -43.07
C SER A 426 -15.76 -22.15 -42.36
N SER A 427 -14.80 -22.98 -42.79
CA SER A 427 -14.55 -24.31 -42.23
C SER A 427 -13.45 -24.29 -41.17
N PHE A 428 -13.76 -24.71 -39.95
CA PHE A 428 -12.76 -24.79 -38.88
C PHE A 428 -11.70 -25.86 -39.18
N PRO A 429 -10.40 -25.52 -39.12
CA PRO A 429 -9.33 -26.47 -39.39
C PRO A 429 -9.26 -27.51 -38.27
N SER A 430 -9.74 -28.71 -38.55
CA SER A 430 -9.86 -29.80 -37.57
C SER A 430 -9.07 -31.07 -37.94
N SER A 431 -8.39 -31.05 -39.09
CA SER A 431 -7.56 -32.16 -39.59
C SER A 431 -6.08 -31.78 -39.62
N GLY A 432 -5.23 -32.56 -38.96
CA GLY A 432 -3.77 -32.35 -38.93
C GLY A 432 -3.25 -31.89 -37.56
N SER A 433 -2.12 -31.19 -37.54
CA SER A 433 -1.53 -30.57 -36.34
C SER A 433 -2.18 -29.21 -36.03
N CYS A 434 -2.08 -28.78 -34.77
CA CYS A 434 -2.51 -27.45 -34.32
C CYS A 434 -1.87 -26.36 -35.19
N LYS A 435 -2.69 -25.45 -35.70
CA LYS A 435 -2.23 -24.44 -36.64
C LYS A 435 -2.53 -23.04 -36.11
N TRP A 436 -1.49 -22.21 -36.15
CA TRP A 436 -1.54 -20.80 -35.84
C TRP A 436 -1.87 -19.99 -37.10
N TYR A 437 -2.69 -18.96 -36.91
CA TYR A 437 -3.10 -17.98 -37.91
C TYR A 437 -2.81 -16.58 -37.37
N PRO A 438 -2.13 -15.71 -38.14
CA PRO A 438 -1.99 -14.32 -37.74
C PRO A 438 -3.35 -13.62 -37.81
N LEU A 439 -3.63 -12.74 -36.86
CA LEU A 439 -4.79 -11.85 -36.97
C LEU A 439 -4.55 -10.80 -38.08
N PRO A 440 -5.62 -10.30 -38.75
CA PRO A 440 -5.47 -9.29 -39.79
C PRO A 440 -4.72 -8.04 -39.29
N ALA A 441 -3.64 -7.69 -39.99
CA ALA A 441 -2.76 -6.59 -39.58
C ALA A 441 -3.43 -5.22 -39.62
N SER A 442 -4.48 -5.05 -40.45
CA SER A 442 -5.31 -3.85 -40.53
C SER A 442 -5.96 -3.48 -39.20
N ASP A 443 -6.38 -4.50 -38.44
CA ASP A 443 -7.22 -4.34 -37.26
C ASP A 443 -6.39 -4.43 -35.97
N PHE A 444 -5.31 -5.22 -35.99
CA PHE A 444 -4.48 -5.48 -34.82
C PHE A 444 -3.05 -4.90 -34.91
N GLY A 445 -2.79 -4.02 -35.88
CA GLY A 445 -1.49 -3.32 -36.00
C GLY A 445 -0.30 -4.26 -36.22
N GLY A 446 -0.55 -5.41 -36.85
CA GLY A 446 0.46 -6.44 -37.06
C GLY A 446 0.84 -7.22 -35.79
N LYS A 447 -0.05 -7.29 -34.80
CA LYS A 447 0.06 -8.16 -33.62
C LYS A 447 -1.08 -9.17 -33.55
N GLY A 448 -0.84 -10.25 -32.83
CA GLY A 448 -1.84 -11.24 -32.45
C GLY A 448 -1.86 -12.49 -33.33
N CYS A 449 -2.11 -13.62 -32.67
CA CYS A 449 -2.24 -14.93 -33.30
C CYS A 449 -3.44 -15.68 -32.74
N ALA A 450 -4.11 -16.43 -33.60
CA ALA A 450 -5.15 -17.38 -33.24
C ALA A 450 -4.68 -18.81 -33.51
N LEU A 451 -4.71 -19.67 -32.49
CA LEU A 451 -4.50 -21.10 -32.62
C LEU A 451 -5.85 -21.80 -32.77
N ALA A 452 -5.96 -22.62 -33.80
CA ALA A 452 -7.07 -23.56 -33.90
C ALA A 452 -6.76 -24.79 -33.05
N GLU A 453 -7.34 -24.86 -31.85
CA GLU A 453 -7.24 -26.02 -30.98
C GLU A 453 -8.35 -27.02 -31.29
N HIS A 454 -7.99 -28.32 -31.29
CA HIS A 454 -8.91 -29.42 -31.55
C HIS A 454 -8.33 -30.73 -31.00
N ALA A 455 -9.02 -31.85 -31.24
CA ALA A 455 -8.64 -33.14 -30.66
C ALA A 455 -7.21 -33.59 -30.98
N ALA A 456 -6.63 -33.17 -32.11
CA ALA A 456 -5.24 -33.48 -32.44
C ALA A 456 -4.22 -32.70 -31.59
N CYS A 457 -4.68 -31.64 -30.92
CA CYS A 457 -3.97 -30.83 -29.93
C CYS A 457 -4.20 -31.31 -28.49
N GLY A 458 -5.06 -32.32 -28.30
CA GLY A 458 -5.47 -32.78 -26.97
C GLY A 458 -6.55 -31.91 -26.30
N ALA A 459 -7.22 -31.02 -27.05
CA ALA A 459 -8.24 -30.12 -26.54
C ALA A 459 -9.57 -30.21 -27.32
N ALA A 460 -10.65 -29.69 -26.74
CA ALA A 460 -11.91 -29.50 -27.47
C ALA A 460 -11.75 -28.42 -28.55
N ALA A 461 -12.61 -28.44 -29.57
CA ALA A 461 -12.51 -27.49 -30.68
C ALA A 461 -12.83 -26.05 -30.23
N HIS A 462 -11.85 -25.15 -30.31
CA HIS A 462 -12.00 -23.72 -29.99
C HIS A 462 -10.88 -22.89 -30.64
N TRP A 463 -11.03 -21.58 -30.62
CA TRP A 463 -10.01 -20.61 -31.03
C TRP A 463 -9.30 -20.06 -29.81
N HIS A 464 -8.01 -20.35 -29.65
CA HIS A 464 -7.17 -19.74 -28.63
C HIS A 464 -6.46 -18.51 -29.21
N ILE A 465 -6.90 -17.30 -28.84
CA ILE A 465 -6.44 -16.05 -29.43
C ILE A 465 -5.59 -15.28 -28.42
N ASN A 466 -4.33 -14.99 -28.78
CA ASN A 466 -3.46 -14.09 -28.02
C ASN A 466 -3.27 -12.79 -28.80
N PHE A 467 -3.67 -11.66 -28.21
CA PHE A 467 -3.72 -10.36 -28.90
C PHE A 467 -2.38 -9.61 -28.98
N ASP A 468 -1.35 -10.01 -28.24
CA ASP A 468 -0.06 -9.29 -28.19
C ASP A 468 1.11 -10.11 -28.76
N ARG A 469 0.83 -11.33 -29.22
CA ARG A 469 1.82 -12.23 -29.80
C ARG A 469 2.37 -11.67 -31.13
N ASP A 470 3.70 -11.63 -31.29
CA ASP A 470 4.35 -11.13 -32.53
C ASP A 470 4.19 -12.16 -33.67
N PRO A 471 3.44 -11.82 -34.75
CA PRO A 471 3.14 -12.76 -35.81
C PRO A 471 4.37 -13.15 -36.64
N ASN A 472 5.40 -12.30 -36.70
CA ASN A 472 6.61 -12.55 -37.48
C ASN A 472 7.62 -13.46 -36.76
N LYS A 473 7.49 -13.61 -35.44
CA LYS A 473 8.37 -14.48 -34.64
C LYS A 473 7.69 -15.73 -34.12
N SER A 474 6.36 -15.73 -33.97
CA SER A 474 5.71 -16.67 -33.08
C SER A 474 4.35 -17.20 -33.52
N CYS A 475 3.68 -16.69 -34.57
CA CYS A 475 2.56 -17.45 -35.19
C CYS A 475 3.08 -18.63 -36.04
N GLN A 476 4.40 -18.90 -36.08
CA GLN A 476 5.03 -19.84 -37.02
C GLN A 476 5.78 -21.02 -36.39
N SER A 477 5.77 -21.21 -35.06
CA SER A 477 6.53 -22.31 -34.44
C SER A 477 5.67 -23.21 -33.55
N ASN A 478 5.62 -24.47 -34.01
CA ASN A 478 5.17 -25.76 -33.44
C ASN A 478 4.61 -25.78 -32.03
#